data_AF-A0A959A802-F1
#
_entry.id   AF-A0A959A802-F1
#
_cell.length_a   1.000
_cell.length_b   1.000
_cell.length_c   1.000
_cell.angle_alpha   90.00
_cell.angle_beta   90.00
_cell.angle_gamma   90.00
#
_symmetry.space_group_name_H-M   'P 1'
#
loop_
_entity.id
_entity.type
_entity.pdbx_description
1 polymer ?
#
loop_
_entity_poly.entity_id
_entity_poly.type
_entity_poly.pdbx_seq_one_letter_code
_entity_poly.pdbx_strand_id
1 'polypeptide(L)'
;MTTLTDIHQYYKARIKEVQKYANSGDPWAFLMSAAYIDYLVKMVYNAEPSTNRYYKDFIRDYLSLINIQYRDFIYTNGLQDLPDQMYHVLRCGIVHGYSLVPDALSIRKGGRIRSILLAHNKNGAIHFTKYNQDGLDSVIFTAEEFAKDLESVLDEIFLNLAPTNTSLENNILEWVRKYPPIMGKFSL
;
A
#
# COMPACT_ATOMS: atom_id res chain seq x y z
N MET A 1 26.55 0.19 11.02
CA MET A 1 25.26 0.65 11.58
C MET A 1 24.35 0.89 10.40
N THR A 2 23.16 0.30 10.36
CA THR A 2 22.22 0.49 9.24
C THR A 2 21.72 1.92 9.23
N THR A 3 21.90 2.65 8.14
CA THR A 3 21.47 4.05 7.99
C THR A 3 20.09 4.14 7.31
N LEU A 4 19.40 5.28 7.43
CA LEU A 4 18.18 5.54 6.66
C LEU A 4 18.41 5.34 5.15
N THR A 5 19.58 5.74 4.64
CA THR A 5 19.97 5.56 3.24
C THR A 5 20.04 4.08 2.85
N ASP A 6 20.64 3.23 3.69
CA ASP A 6 20.73 1.79 3.41
C ASP A 6 19.35 1.13 3.37
N ILE A 7 18.47 1.52 4.30
CA ILE A 7 17.09 1.03 4.38
C ILE A 7 16.31 1.47 3.14
N HIS A 8 16.41 2.76 2.80
CA HIS A 8 15.77 3.33 1.63
C HIS A 8 16.18 2.60 0.36
N GLN A 9 17.49 2.41 0.14
CA GLN A 9 18.00 1.69 -1.03
C GLN A 9 17.47 0.25 -1.11
N TYR A 10 17.41 -0.47 0.02
CA TYR A 10 16.88 -1.82 0.06
C TYR A 10 15.41 -1.85 -0.37
N TYR A 11 14.55 -1.04 0.26
CA TYR A 11 13.12 -1.03 -0.04
C TYR A 11 12.84 -0.46 -1.43
N LYS A 12 13.65 0.51 -1.89
CA LYS A 12 13.60 1.03 -3.27
C LYS A 12 13.88 -0.07 -4.29
N ALA A 13 14.84 -0.95 -4.03
CA ALA A 13 15.07 -2.12 -4.90
C ALA A 13 13.86 -3.07 -4.94
N ARG A 14 13.18 -3.29 -3.80
CA ARG A 14 11.97 -4.14 -3.74
C ARG A 14 10.80 -3.53 -4.50
N ILE A 15 10.51 -2.23 -4.36
CA ILE A 15 9.42 -1.62 -5.14
C ILE A 15 9.76 -1.56 -6.64
N LYS A 16 11.04 -1.45 -7.02
CA LYS A 16 11.46 -1.60 -8.43
C LYS A 16 11.20 -3.00 -8.98
N GLU A 17 11.27 -4.05 -8.17
CA GLU A 17 10.85 -5.39 -8.59
C GLU A 17 9.34 -5.41 -8.85
N VAL A 18 8.52 -4.86 -7.95
CA VAL A 18 7.06 -4.75 -8.14
C VAL A 18 6.70 -4.03 -9.43
N GLN A 19 7.39 -2.92 -9.75
CA GLN A 19 7.16 -2.18 -11.00
C GLN A 19 7.45 -3.03 -12.25
N LYS A 20 8.43 -3.95 -12.20
CA LYS A 20 8.68 -4.86 -13.33
C LYS A 20 7.49 -5.79 -13.58
N TYR A 21 6.92 -6.36 -12.51
CA TYR A 21 5.72 -7.20 -12.59
C TYR A 21 4.49 -6.40 -13.03
N ALA A 22 4.33 -5.17 -12.54
CA ALA A 22 3.25 -4.29 -12.98
C ALA A 22 3.33 -4.05 -14.50
N ASN A 23 4.51 -3.68 -15.00
CA ASN A 23 4.74 -3.40 -16.43
C ASN A 23 4.59 -4.64 -17.33
N SER A 24 4.86 -5.85 -16.83
CA SER A 24 4.58 -7.09 -17.59
C SER A 24 3.09 -7.43 -17.62
N GLY A 25 2.25 -6.76 -16.84
CA GLY A 25 0.84 -7.08 -16.66
C GLY A 25 0.59 -8.26 -15.74
N ASP A 26 1.51 -8.52 -14.83
CA ASP A 26 1.41 -9.63 -13.90
C ASP A 26 0.53 -9.24 -12.69
N PRO A 27 -0.56 -9.99 -12.42
CA PRO A 27 -1.44 -9.70 -11.29
C PRO A 27 -0.75 -9.81 -9.93
N TRP A 28 0.39 -10.51 -9.83
CA TRP A 28 1.18 -10.59 -8.59
C TRP A 28 1.67 -9.22 -8.12
N ALA A 29 1.74 -8.22 -9.01
CA ALA A 29 2.05 -6.84 -8.66
C ALA A 29 1.14 -6.32 -7.53
N PHE A 30 -0.14 -6.69 -7.52
CA PHE A 30 -1.08 -6.23 -6.49
C PHE A 30 -0.83 -6.85 -5.11
N LEU A 31 -0.54 -8.15 -5.06
CA LEU A 31 -0.20 -8.80 -3.80
C LEU A 31 1.09 -8.20 -3.23
N MET A 32 2.10 -8.01 -4.08
CA MET A 32 3.37 -7.43 -3.64
C MET A 32 3.19 -5.98 -3.17
N SER A 33 2.42 -5.15 -3.89
CA SER A 33 2.06 -3.79 -3.47
C SER A 33 1.31 -3.77 -2.14
N ALA A 34 0.33 -4.67 -1.95
CA ALA A 34 -0.42 -4.77 -0.70
C ALA A 34 0.48 -5.15 0.49
N ALA A 35 1.37 -6.13 0.30
CA ALA A 35 2.34 -6.51 1.32
C ALA A 35 3.36 -5.39 1.59
N TYR A 36 3.74 -4.63 0.56
CA TYR A 36 4.67 -3.50 0.68
C TYR A 36 4.11 -2.40 1.59
N ILE A 37 2.82 -2.08 1.48
CA ILE A 37 2.16 -1.14 2.41
C ILE A 37 2.29 -1.62 3.86
N ASP A 38 2.05 -2.91 4.13
CA ASP A 38 2.16 -3.44 5.49
C ASP A 38 3.58 -3.29 6.07
N TYR A 39 4.63 -3.39 5.23
CA TYR A 39 6.00 -3.09 5.67
C TYR A 39 6.19 -1.61 6.00
N LEU A 40 5.73 -0.71 5.13
CA LEU A 40 5.84 0.74 5.36
C LEU A 40 5.07 1.17 6.62
N VAL A 41 3.84 0.69 6.81
CA VAL A 41 3.01 0.98 7.99
C VAL A 41 3.77 0.60 9.27
N LYS A 42 4.34 -0.60 9.31
CA LYS A 42 5.07 -1.07 10.50
C LYS A 42 6.33 -0.26 10.76
N MET A 43 7.06 0.15 9.73
CA MET A 43 8.24 1.01 9.87
C MET A 43 7.87 2.41 10.37
N VAL A 44 6.84 3.03 9.80
CA VAL A 44 6.42 4.39 10.14
C VAL A 44 5.89 4.49 11.57
N TYR A 45 5.10 3.51 12.00
CA TYR A 45 4.47 3.53 13.32
C TYR A 45 5.20 2.70 14.38
N ASN A 46 6.26 1.97 14.02
CA ASN A 46 7.00 1.05 14.90
C ASN A 46 6.07 0.13 15.72
N ALA A 47 5.08 -0.46 15.06
CA ALA A 47 3.98 -1.15 15.73
C ALA A 47 3.83 -2.62 15.27
N GLU A 48 3.89 -3.56 16.22
CA GLU A 48 3.52 -4.96 16.02
C GLU A 48 2.52 -5.43 17.10
N PRO A 49 1.30 -5.88 16.72
CA PRO A 49 0.80 -5.97 15.34
C PRO A 49 0.44 -4.59 14.76
N SER A 50 0.54 -4.46 13.43
CA SER A 50 -0.08 -3.33 12.71
C SER A 50 -1.60 -3.37 12.94
N THR A 51 -2.13 -2.30 13.53
CA THR A 51 -3.56 -2.14 13.76
C THR A 51 -4.27 -1.73 12.48
N ASN A 52 -5.58 -2.02 12.38
CA ASN A 52 -6.39 -1.53 11.27
C ASN A 52 -6.35 0.01 11.15
N ARG A 53 -6.25 0.71 12.28
CA ARG A 53 -6.12 2.15 12.35
C ARG A 53 -4.82 2.62 11.69
N TYR A 54 -3.67 2.04 12.04
CA TYR A 54 -2.39 2.45 11.46
C TYR A 54 -2.34 2.23 9.95
N TYR A 55 -2.93 1.13 9.45
CA TYR A 55 -3.02 0.93 8.00
C TYR A 55 -3.85 2.04 7.33
N LYS A 56 -5.05 2.33 7.85
CA LYS A 56 -5.94 3.38 7.30
C LYS A 56 -5.32 4.76 7.41
N ASP A 57 -4.70 5.08 8.55
CA ASP A 57 -4.00 6.33 8.79
C ASP A 57 -2.81 6.47 7.81
N PHE A 58 -2.07 5.40 7.52
CA PHE A 58 -1.01 5.43 6.50
C PHE A 58 -1.53 5.79 5.10
N ILE A 59 -2.64 5.17 4.66
CA ILE A 59 -3.24 5.53 3.36
C ILE A 59 -3.67 7.00 3.37
N ARG A 60 -4.33 7.43 4.45
CA ARG A 60 -4.92 8.77 4.57
C ARG A 60 -3.88 9.87 4.69
N ASP A 61 -2.76 9.61 5.35
CA ASP A 61 -1.83 10.65 5.79
C ASP A 61 -0.50 10.59 5.01
N TYR A 62 -0.06 9.43 4.52
CA TYR A 62 1.18 9.27 3.73
C TYR A 62 0.93 9.11 2.24
N LEU A 63 0.07 8.18 1.80
CA LEU A 63 -0.18 8.03 0.37
C LEU A 63 -0.89 9.25 -0.24
N SER A 64 -1.69 9.96 0.55
CA SER A 64 -2.33 11.19 0.09
C SER A 64 -1.35 12.33 -0.20
N LEU A 65 -0.12 12.27 0.31
CA LEU A 65 0.94 13.25 -0.01
C LEU A 65 1.34 13.13 -1.48
N ILE A 66 1.23 11.94 -2.05
CA ILE A 66 1.56 11.65 -3.45
C ILE A 66 0.35 11.86 -4.34
N ASN A 67 -0.79 11.30 -3.95
CA ASN A 67 -2.04 11.47 -4.68
C ASN A 67 -3.21 11.65 -3.72
N ILE A 68 -3.79 12.86 -3.74
CA ILE A 68 -4.84 13.25 -2.81
C ILE A 68 -6.08 12.33 -2.86
N GLN A 69 -6.30 11.63 -3.97
CA GLN A 69 -7.40 10.68 -4.15
C GLN A 69 -7.37 9.56 -3.11
N TYR A 70 -6.21 9.16 -2.57
CA TYR A 70 -6.16 8.16 -1.48
C TYR A 70 -6.99 8.58 -0.25
N ARG A 71 -7.15 9.88 -0.01
CA ARG A 71 -7.98 10.44 1.06
C ARG A 71 -9.32 10.97 0.56
N ASP A 72 -9.31 11.65 -0.57
CA ASP A 72 -10.43 12.48 -1.03
C ASP A 72 -11.27 11.81 -2.13
N PHE A 73 -11.00 10.55 -2.48
CA PHE A 73 -11.82 9.83 -3.44
C PHE A 73 -13.23 9.60 -2.91
N ILE A 74 -14.21 10.10 -3.66
CA ILE A 74 -15.64 9.93 -3.37
C ILE A 74 -16.22 8.95 -4.38
N TYR A 75 -16.80 7.85 -3.91
CA TYR A 75 -17.50 6.86 -4.72
C TYR A 75 -18.75 7.45 -5.40
N THR A 76 -19.34 6.77 -6.38
CA THR A 76 -20.59 7.22 -7.04
C THR A 76 -21.75 7.31 -6.04
N ASN A 77 -21.77 6.42 -5.06
CA ASN A 77 -22.75 6.40 -3.97
C ASN A 77 -22.50 7.46 -2.88
N GLY A 78 -21.51 8.34 -3.06
CA GLY A 78 -21.20 9.45 -2.16
C GLY A 78 -20.33 9.09 -0.95
N LEU A 79 -19.96 7.82 -0.77
CA LEU A 79 -19.06 7.43 0.31
C LEU A 79 -17.63 7.91 0.05
N GLN A 80 -16.91 8.27 1.11
CA GLN A 80 -15.50 8.68 1.08
C GLN A 80 -14.70 7.83 2.06
N ASP A 81 -14.60 6.54 1.76
CA ASP A 81 -14.05 5.52 2.66
C ASP A 81 -12.95 4.68 1.97
N LEU A 82 -12.24 5.25 1.00
CA LEU A 82 -11.20 4.52 0.26
C LEU A 82 -10.11 3.91 1.18
N PRO A 83 -9.57 4.59 2.20
CA PRO A 83 -8.64 3.97 3.15
C PRO A 83 -9.19 2.71 3.82
N ASP A 84 -10.47 2.72 4.21
CA ASP A 84 -11.16 1.58 4.79
C ASP A 84 -11.30 0.45 3.76
N GLN A 85 -11.71 0.78 2.53
CA GLN A 85 -11.84 -0.22 1.47
C GLN A 85 -10.48 -0.82 1.08
N MET A 86 -9.40 -0.04 1.05
CA MET A 86 -8.04 -0.56 0.83
C MET A 86 -7.61 -1.51 1.95
N TYR A 87 -7.91 -1.20 3.21
CA TYR A 87 -7.66 -2.12 4.32
C TYR A 87 -8.42 -3.45 4.12
N HIS A 88 -9.70 -3.39 3.78
CA HIS A 88 -10.54 -4.57 3.63
C HIS A 88 -10.20 -5.42 2.40
N VAL A 89 -9.88 -4.79 1.26
CA VAL A 89 -9.58 -5.50 0.02
C VAL A 89 -8.11 -5.92 -0.03
N LEU A 90 -7.17 -5.00 0.18
CA LEU A 90 -5.75 -5.29 -0.04
C LEU A 90 -5.14 -6.08 1.11
N ARG A 91 -5.38 -5.67 2.36
CA ARG A 91 -4.82 -6.38 3.51
C ARG A 91 -5.67 -7.61 3.84
N CYS A 92 -6.93 -7.43 4.24
CA CYS A 92 -7.75 -8.57 4.65
C CYS A 92 -8.07 -9.53 3.51
N GLY A 93 -8.41 -9.02 2.32
CA GLY A 93 -8.66 -9.85 1.13
C GLY A 93 -7.39 -10.47 0.55
N ILE A 94 -6.50 -9.66 -0.01
CA ILE A 94 -5.38 -10.16 -0.83
C ILE A 94 -4.29 -10.80 0.03
N VAL A 95 -3.80 -10.11 1.06
CA VAL A 95 -2.69 -10.61 1.89
C VAL A 95 -3.12 -11.74 2.82
N HIS A 96 -4.23 -11.57 3.53
CA HIS A 96 -4.67 -12.53 4.55
C HIS A 96 -5.60 -13.62 4.00
N GLY A 97 -6.48 -13.27 3.06
CA GLY A 97 -7.51 -14.17 2.53
C GLY A 97 -7.17 -14.77 1.15
N TYR A 98 -6.07 -14.35 0.53
CA TYR A 98 -5.71 -14.69 -0.86
C TYR A 98 -6.88 -14.54 -1.85
N SER A 99 -7.63 -13.45 -1.67
CA SER A 99 -8.88 -13.15 -2.36
C SER A 99 -8.92 -11.69 -2.80
N LEU A 100 -9.55 -11.39 -3.94
CA LEU A 100 -9.75 -10.01 -4.41
C LEU A 100 -10.99 -9.34 -3.80
N VAL A 101 -11.61 -9.99 -2.81
CA VAL A 101 -12.75 -9.45 -2.08
C VAL A 101 -12.51 -9.52 -0.57
N PRO A 102 -13.13 -8.62 0.21
CA PRO A 102 -13.03 -8.68 1.66
C PRO A 102 -13.54 -10.03 2.21
N ASP A 103 -12.93 -10.53 3.27
CA ASP A 103 -13.42 -11.71 3.99
C ASP A 103 -14.77 -11.43 4.69
N ALA A 104 -15.44 -12.50 5.15
CA ALA A 104 -16.76 -12.40 5.78
C ALA A 104 -16.78 -11.51 7.05
N LEU A 105 -15.66 -11.41 7.78
CA LEU A 105 -15.55 -10.53 8.95
C LEU A 105 -15.40 -9.07 8.53
N SER A 106 -14.64 -8.82 7.47
CA SER A 106 -14.39 -7.52 6.88
C SER A 106 -15.66 -6.93 6.27
N ILE A 107 -16.48 -7.74 5.61
CA ILE A 107 -17.80 -7.33 5.13
C ILE A 107 -18.67 -6.83 6.28
N ARG A 108 -18.72 -7.55 7.41
CA ARG A 108 -19.47 -7.12 8.61
C ARG A 108 -18.93 -5.83 9.24
N LYS A 109 -17.69 -5.44 8.92
CA LYS A 109 -17.03 -4.22 9.40
C LYS A 109 -17.06 -3.07 8.39
N GLY A 110 -17.85 -3.19 7.31
CA GLY A 110 -18.01 -2.14 6.30
C GLY A 110 -17.21 -2.37 5.01
N GLY A 111 -16.50 -3.48 4.88
CA GLY A 111 -15.86 -3.87 3.62
C GLY A 111 -16.89 -4.14 2.53
N ARG A 112 -16.70 -3.53 1.36
CA ARG A 112 -17.59 -3.69 0.22
C ARG A 112 -16.94 -4.58 -0.84
N ILE A 113 -17.68 -5.56 -1.32
CA ILE A 113 -17.22 -6.42 -2.43
C ILE A 113 -17.05 -5.53 -3.66
N ARG A 114 -15.90 -5.65 -4.33
CA ARG A 114 -15.55 -4.89 -5.54
C ARG A 114 -15.59 -3.37 -5.35
N SER A 115 -15.31 -2.85 -4.15
CA SER A 115 -15.03 -1.41 -4.01
C SER A 115 -13.75 -0.97 -4.71
N ILE A 116 -12.82 -1.90 -4.93
CA ILE A 116 -11.59 -1.68 -5.70
C ILE A 116 -11.54 -2.70 -6.84
N LEU A 117 -11.37 -2.20 -8.07
CA LEU A 117 -11.16 -3.01 -9.26
C LEU A 117 -9.70 -2.92 -9.69
N LEU A 118 -9.03 -4.07 -9.76
CA LEU A 118 -7.61 -4.17 -10.11
C LEU A 118 -7.46 -4.28 -11.63
N ALA A 119 -6.62 -3.45 -12.22
CA ALA A 119 -6.44 -3.36 -13.68
C ALA A 119 -4.99 -3.03 -14.07
N HIS A 120 -4.72 -3.01 -15.37
CA HIS A 120 -3.44 -2.55 -15.91
C HIS A 120 -3.68 -1.39 -16.87
N ASN A 121 -2.85 -0.34 -16.79
CA ASN A 121 -2.98 0.84 -17.64
C ASN A 121 -2.78 0.50 -19.13
N LYS A 122 -1.98 -0.53 -19.44
CA LYS A 122 -1.75 -1.02 -20.81
C LYS A 122 -3.01 -1.49 -21.52
N ASN A 123 -4.07 -1.79 -20.74
CA ASN A 123 -5.38 -2.19 -21.25
C ASN A 123 -6.38 -1.01 -21.30
N GLY A 124 -5.91 0.23 -21.20
CA GLY A 124 -6.74 1.44 -21.27
C GLY A 124 -7.41 1.87 -19.95
N ALA A 125 -7.11 1.18 -18.85
CA ALA A 125 -7.61 1.55 -17.53
C ALA A 125 -6.86 2.78 -16.98
N ILE A 126 -7.58 3.67 -16.29
CA ILE A 126 -7.01 4.88 -15.70
C ILE A 126 -7.13 4.80 -14.17
N HIS A 127 -6.02 5.02 -13.46
CA HIS A 127 -6.00 4.98 -11.99
C HIS A 127 -6.98 5.99 -11.39
N PHE A 128 -7.66 5.62 -10.30
CA PHE A 128 -8.69 6.42 -9.64
C PHE A 128 -9.94 6.73 -10.49
N THR A 129 -10.16 6.01 -11.59
CA THR A 129 -11.42 6.11 -12.32
C THR A 129 -12.55 5.46 -11.53
N LYS A 130 -13.68 6.16 -11.42
CA LYS A 130 -14.92 5.58 -10.93
C LYS A 130 -15.46 4.59 -11.96
N TYR A 131 -15.82 3.41 -11.51
CA TYR A 131 -16.40 2.37 -12.35
C TYR A 131 -17.70 1.90 -11.72
N ASN A 132 -18.79 2.03 -12.45
CA ASN A 132 -20.11 1.57 -12.03
C ASN A 132 -20.68 0.64 -13.08
N GLN A 133 -20.73 -0.66 -12.77
CA GLN A 133 -21.35 -1.67 -13.60
C GLN A 133 -22.16 -2.63 -12.71
N ASP A 134 -23.39 -2.96 -13.14
CA ASP A 134 -24.27 -3.91 -12.46
C ASP A 134 -24.52 -3.58 -10.97
N GLY A 135 -24.56 -2.28 -10.63
CA GLY A 135 -24.76 -1.79 -9.27
C GLY A 135 -23.52 -1.85 -8.38
N LEU A 136 -22.34 -2.16 -8.94
CA LEU A 136 -21.08 -2.21 -8.23
C LEU A 136 -20.30 -0.92 -8.44
N ASP A 137 -20.10 -0.17 -7.37
CA ASP A 137 -19.43 1.13 -7.38
C ASP A 137 -17.97 0.97 -6.91
N SER A 138 -17.05 1.09 -7.85
CA SER A 138 -15.65 0.72 -7.69
C SER A 138 -14.72 1.89 -8.02
N VAL A 139 -13.53 1.89 -7.43
CA VAL A 139 -12.38 2.65 -7.92
C VAL A 139 -11.44 1.74 -8.69
N ILE A 140 -10.90 2.21 -9.81
CA ILE A 140 -9.90 1.47 -10.60
C ILE A 140 -8.49 1.70 -10.04
N PHE A 141 -7.82 0.62 -9.67
CA PHE A 141 -6.41 0.60 -9.30
C PHE A 141 -5.59 -0.01 -10.43
N THR A 142 -4.75 0.80 -11.08
CA THR A 142 -3.81 0.27 -12.08
C THR A 142 -2.51 -0.11 -11.40
N ALA A 143 -1.99 -1.31 -11.71
CA ALA A 143 -0.79 -1.82 -11.06
C ALA A 143 0.42 -0.89 -11.22
N GLU A 144 0.55 -0.28 -12.40
CA GLU A 144 1.68 0.56 -12.77
C GLU A 144 1.69 1.87 -11.99
N GLU A 145 0.54 2.56 -11.92
CA GLU A 145 0.45 3.82 -11.17
C GLU A 145 0.49 3.55 -9.66
N PHE A 146 -0.14 2.48 -9.20
CA PHE A 146 -0.08 2.12 -7.79
C PHE A 146 1.35 1.81 -7.32
N ALA A 147 2.13 1.06 -8.11
CA ALA A 147 3.53 0.77 -7.79
C ALA A 147 4.44 2.02 -7.89
N LYS A 148 4.09 3.00 -8.73
CA LYS A 148 4.77 4.32 -8.76
C LYS A 148 4.44 5.13 -7.52
N ASP A 149 3.17 5.19 -7.11
CA ASP A 149 2.75 5.90 -5.90
C ASP A 149 3.46 5.34 -4.66
N LEU A 150 3.64 4.02 -4.59
CA LEU A 150 4.38 3.36 -3.52
C LEU A 150 5.89 3.66 -3.52
N GLU A 151 6.49 3.86 -4.69
CA GLU A 151 7.88 4.33 -4.77
C GLU A 151 7.98 5.79 -4.32
N SER A 152 7.07 6.64 -4.79
CA SER A 152 7.04 8.06 -4.45
C SER A 152 6.81 8.28 -2.96
N VAL A 153 5.91 7.51 -2.32
CA VAL A 153 5.70 7.62 -0.86
C VAL A 153 6.90 7.12 -0.08
N LEU A 154 7.61 6.10 -0.58
CA LEU A 154 8.87 5.66 0.02
C LEU A 154 9.90 6.79 -0.04
N ASP A 155 10.08 7.41 -1.21
CA ASP A 155 11.01 8.54 -1.36
C ASP A 155 10.61 9.70 -0.45
N GLU A 156 9.33 10.04 -0.36
CA GLU A 156 8.83 11.10 0.53
C GLU A 156 9.16 10.81 2.00
N ILE A 157 8.88 9.59 2.46
CA ILE A 157 9.17 9.16 3.83
C ILE A 157 10.67 9.25 4.13
N PHE A 158 11.52 8.70 3.26
CA PHE A 158 12.94 8.50 3.58
C PHE A 158 13.83 9.70 3.23
N LEU A 159 13.49 10.47 2.20
CA LEU A 159 14.32 11.58 1.74
C LEU A 159 13.88 12.92 2.32
N ASN A 160 12.59 13.09 2.62
CA ASN A 160 12.04 14.38 3.03
C ASN A 160 11.57 14.38 4.49
N LEU A 161 10.74 13.40 4.88
CA LEU A 161 10.09 13.40 6.20
C LEU A 161 10.99 12.87 7.32
N ALA A 162 11.54 11.66 7.18
CA ALA A 162 12.33 11.03 8.25
C ALA A 162 13.57 11.86 8.64
N PRO A 163 14.37 12.43 7.71
CA PRO A 163 15.55 13.22 8.07
C PRO A 163 15.26 14.49 8.88
N THR A 164 14.02 14.98 8.83
CA THR A 164 13.57 16.19 9.53
C THR A 164 12.62 15.90 10.70
N ASN A 165 12.25 14.63 10.91
CA ASN A 165 11.35 14.18 11.95
C ASN A 165 12.00 13.05 12.78
N THR A 166 12.63 13.44 13.89
CA THR A 166 13.34 12.53 14.79
C THR A 166 12.47 11.36 15.30
N SER A 167 11.16 11.56 15.49
CA SER A 167 10.29 10.47 15.92
C SER A 167 10.10 9.44 14.81
N LEU A 168 9.91 9.89 13.57
CA LEU A 168 9.75 9.01 12.41
C LEU A 168 11.06 8.27 12.09
N GLU A 169 12.19 8.98 12.12
CA GLU A 169 13.51 8.37 11.96
C GLU A 169 13.74 7.27 12.99
N ASN A 170 13.50 7.54 14.27
CA ASN A 170 13.66 6.54 15.33
C ASN A 170 12.73 5.34 15.13
N ASN A 171 11.47 5.56 14.75
CA ASN A 171 10.53 4.48 14.47
C ASN A 171 11.07 3.52 13.39
N ILE A 172 11.57 4.08 12.28
CA ILE A 172 12.11 3.31 11.16
C ILE A 172 13.37 2.52 11.58
N LEU A 173 14.32 3.20 12.24
CA LEU A 173 15.59 2.57 12.65
C LEU A 173 15.37 1.48 13.70
N GLU A 174 14.50 1.71 14.68
CA GLU A 174 14.16 0.70 15.69
C GLU A 174 13.44 -0.50 15.08
N TRP A 175 12.48 -0.26 14.18
CA TRP A 175 11.77 -1.33 13.50
C TRP A 175 12.74 -2.23 12.72
N VAL A 176 13.60 -1.64 11.89
CA VAL A 176 14.59 -2.38 11.09
C VAL A 176 15.61 -3.08 11.96
N ARG A 177 16.02 -2.49 13.09
CA ARG A 177 16.93 -3.16 14.04
C ARG A 177 16.27 -4.40 14.65
N LYS A 178 14.98 -4.33 14.97
CA LYS A 178 14.24 -5.43 15.60
C LYS A 178 13.83 -6.51 14.58
N TYR A 179 13.46 -6.10 13.37
CA TYR A 179 13.00 -6.94 12.28
C TYR A 179 13.80 -6.62 11.01
N PRO A 180 15.05 -7.08 10.93
CA PRO A 180 15.91 -6.76 9.80
C PRO A 180 15.30 -7.27 8.48
N PRO A 181 15.45 -6.52 7.37
CA PRO A 181 14.98 -6.96 6.08
C PRO A 181 15.59 -8.31 5.69
N ILE A 182 14.86 -9.09 4.90
CA ILE A 182 15.33 -10.39 4.41
C ILE A 182 16.54 -10.15 3.50
N MET A 183 17.73 -10.33 4.05
CA MET A 183 18.95 -10.34 3.26
C MET A 183 19.13 -11.75 2.70
N GLY A 184 19.16 -11.89 1.38
CA GLY A 184 19.30 -13.18 0.68
C GLY A 184 20.63 -13.92 0.90
N LYS A 185 21.37 -13.61 1.97
CA LYS A 185 22.58 -14.32 2.37
C LYS A 185 22.33 -15.05 3.68
N PHE A 186 21.85 -16.28 3.59
CA PHE A 186 22.10 -17.27 4.63
C PHE A 186 23.47 -17.89 4.32
N SER A 187 24.49 -17.54 5.10
CA SER A 187 25.64 -18.43 5.25
C SER A 187 25.24 -19.47 6.29
N LEU A 188 24.88 -20.66 5.83
CA LEU A 188 24.90 -21.87 6.64
C LEU A 188 26.36 -22.27 6.91
#